data_AF-A0A517XVV8-F1
#
_entry.id   AF-A0A517XVV8-F1
#
_cell.length_a   1.000
_cell.length_b   1.000
_cell.length_c   1.000
_cell.angle_alpha   90.00
_cell.angle_beta   90.00
_cell.angle_gamma   90.00
#
_symmetry.space_group_name_H-M   'P 1'
#
loop_
_entity.id
_entity.type
_entity.pdbx_description
1 polymer ?
#
loop_
_entity_poly.entity_id
_entity_poly.type
_entity_poly.pdbx_seq_one_letter_code
_entity_poly.pdbx_strand_id
1 'polypeptide(L)'
;MRLILCAAVATVLVAAPAGADDFAPEPGFKMLLSGKDFAGWKAKAAKGGEPLEGKAEAFKGRFKFNKDGGLVIDPAVKGDVRIETVQEFTKETVIRFDFLPGAGCNNDLFFLGSKFDINPTQLKMVKVGEWNAMDITASGGTTTFKINGETARSDKAKTAKSTLEFRAEFGSMEVRRLRAKTGG
;
A
#
# COMPACT_ATOMS: atom_id res chain seq x y z
N MET A 1 28.64 -32.96 -50.66
CA MET A 1 28.68 -32.71 -49.21
C MET A 1 28.48 -31.21 -49.00
N ARG A 2 27.25 -30.76 -48.68
CA ARG A 2 26.94 -29.33 -48.47
C ARG A 2 26.81 -29.11 -46.96
N LEU A 3 27.75 -28.35 -46.38
CA LEU A 3 27.73 -27.93 -44.98
C LEU A 3 26.56 -26.96 -44.74
N ILE A 4 25.73 -27.26 -43.73
CA ILE A 4 24.71 -26.35 -43.19
C ILE A 4 25.39 -25.54 -42.08
N LEU A 5 25.52 -24.23 -42.26
CA LEU A 5 26.02 -23.31 -41.24
C LEU A 5 24.83 -22.79 -40.43
N CYS A 6 24.61 -23.34 -39.23
CA CYS A 6 23.63 -22.82 -38.28
C CYS A 6 24.19 -21.56 -37.61
N ALA A 7 23.69 -20.38 -37.98
CA ALA A 7 23.97 -19.14 -37.27
C ALA A 7 23.05 -19.05 -36.04
N ALA A 8 23.63 -19.23 -34.84
CA ALA A 8 22.93 -18.96 -33.59
C ALA A 8 22.83 -17.45 -33.37
N VAL A 9 21.61 -16.90 -33.46
CA VAL A 9 21.33 -15.52 -33.06
C VAL A 9 21.24 -15.47 -31.54
N ALA A 10 22.26 -14.90 -30.90
CA ALA A 10 22.25 -14.62 -29.47
C ALA A 10 21.39 -13.37 -29.20
N THR A 11 20.20 -13.57 -28.64
CA THR A 11 19.35 -12.47 -28.18
C THR A 11 19.96 -11.86 -26.92
N VAL A 12 20.48 -10.65 -27.03
CA VAL A 12 20.88 -9.84 -25.87
C VAL A 12 19.60 -9.32 -25.20
N LEU A 13 19.25 -9.86 -24.03
CA LEU A 13 18.25 -9.23 -23.16
C LEU A 13 18.86 -7.95 -22.58
N VAL A 14 18.40 -6.81 -23.06
CA VAL A 14 18.64 -5.53 -22.38
C VAL A 14 17.74 -5.51 -21.14
N ALA A 15 18.34 -5.66 -19.95
CA ALA A 15 17.63 -5.41 -18.70
C ALA A 15 17.38 -3.90 -18.58
N ALA A 16 16.12 -3.49 -18.69
CA ALA A 16 15.71 -2.11 -18.43
C ALA A 16 15.91 -1.79 -16.93
N PRO A 17 16.33 -0.56 -16.59
CA PRO A 17 16.41 -0.14 -15.20
C PRO A 17 14.99 -0.12 -14.59
N ALA A 18 14.79 -0.86 -13.50
CA ALA A 18 13.59 -0.75 -12.67
C ALA A 18 13.62 0.59 -11.93
N GLY A 19 13.21 1.66 -12.63
CA GLY A 19 12.78 2.90 -11.98
C GLY A 19 11.40 2.70 -11.37
N ALA A 20 10.94 3.69 -10.59
CA ALA A 20 9.55 3.79 -10.14
C ALA A 20 8.62 3.34 -11.28
N ASP A 21 7.86 2.27 -11.03
CA ASP A 21 7.00 1.63 -12.03
C ASP A 21 6.17 2.70 -12.74
N ASP A 22 6.12 2.71 -14.09
CA ASP A 22 5.41 3.70 -14.95
C ASP A 22 3.87 3.60 -14.80
N PHE A 23 3.41 3.24 -13.61
CA PHE A 23 2.03 3.03 -13.25
C PHE A 23 1.25 4.35 -13.34
N ALA A 24 0.32 4.39 -14.30
CA ALA A 24 -0.72 5.40 -14.34
C ALA A 24 -1.97 4.89 -13.59
N PRO A 25 -2.51 5.65 -12.63
CA PRO A 25 -3.74 5.28 -11.95
C PRO A 25 -4.93 5.29 -12.93
N GLU A 26 -5.93 4.48 -12.62
CA GLU A 26 -7.15 4.38 -13.41
C GLU A 26 -7.92 5.72 -13.44
N PRO A 27 -8.74 6.03 -14.47
CA PRO A 27 -9.47 7.29 -14.53
C PRO A 27 -10.27 7.61 -13.25
N GLY A 28 -10.04 8.80 -12.71
CA GLY A 28 -10.65 9.29 -11.47
C GLY A 28 -9.93 8.88 -10.19
N PHE A 29 -8.92 8.01 -10.26
CA PHE A 29 -8.03 7.74 -9.12
C PHE A 29 -6.90 8.76 -9.05
N LYS A 30 -6.53 9.13 -7.82
CA LYS A 30 -5.38 9.97 -7.50
C LYS A 30 -4.41 9.18 -6.64
N MET A 31 -3.13 9.23 -6.98
CA MET A 31 -2.06 8.63 -6.19
C MET A 31 -1.99 9.28 -4.80
N LEU A 32 -1.88 8.44 -3.76
CA LEU A 32 -1.65 8.88 -2.38
C LEU A 32 -0.19 8.65 -1.96
N LEU A 33 0.55 7.79 -2.66
CA LEU A 33 2.00 7.68 -2.51
C LEU A 33 2.65 8.17 -3.80
N SER A 34 3.57 9.12 -3.67
CA SER A 34 4.39 9.63 -4.77
C SER A 34 5.53 8.67 -5.15
N GLY A 35 5.88 7.76 -4.25
CA GLY A 35 7.03 6.86 -4.37
C GLY A 35 8.36 7.48 -3.99
N LYS A 36 8.39 8.71 -3.48
CA LYS A 36 9.63 9.40 -3.08
C LYS A 36 9.60 9.94 -1.66
N ASP A 37 8.43 10.38 -1.22
CA ASP A 37 8.24 11.12 0.03
C ASP A 37 6.82 10.92 0.58
N PHE A 38 6.66 11.32 1.84
CA PHE A 38 5.39 11.29 2.57
C PHE A 38 4.52 12.54 2.27
N ALA A 39 4.55 13.03 1.03
CA ALA A 39 3.69 14.14 0.62
C ALA A 39 2.21 13.81 0.84
N GLY A 40 1.49 14.68 1.56
CA GLY A 40 0.09 14.44 1.96
C GLY A 40 -0.09 13.48 3.13
N TRP A 41 0.98 13.17 3.89
CA TRP A 41 0.92 12.33 5.10
C TRP A 41 1.45 13.05 6.35
N LYS A 42 1.03 12.55 7.50
CA LYS A 42 1.47 12.99 8.82
C LYS A 42 1.58 11.79 9.77
N ALA A 43 2.37 11.94 10.83
CA ALA A 43 2.35 11.03 11.96
C ALA A 43 0.96 11.05 12.62
N LYS A 44 0.46 9.91 13.06
CA LYS A 44 -0.76 9.86 13.86
C LYS A 44 -0.45 10.24 15.30
N ALA A 45 -1.19 11.23 15.83
CA ALA A 45 -1.16 11.59 17.25
C ALA A 45 -2.59 11.93 17.73
N ALA A 46 -2.76 12.07 19.05
CA ALA A 46 -4.03 12.49 19.64
C ALA A 46 -4.43 13.92 19.26
N LYS A 47 -3.44 14.82 19.07
CA LYS A 47 -3.62 16.19 18.59
C LYS A 47 -2.50 16.54 17.62
N GLY A 48 -2.88 17.10 16.46
CA GLY A 48 -1.95 17.77 15.53
C GLY A 48 -0.67 17.00 15.22
N GLY A 49 -0.81 15.77 14.72
CA GLY A 49 0.34 14.93 14.40
C GLY A 49 1.31 15.58 13.42
N GLU A 50 2.60 15.30 13.60
CA GLU A 50 3.68 15.94 12.86
C GLU A 50 3.54 15.72 11.34
N PRO A 51 3.55 16.78 10.51
CA PRO A 51 3.61 16.63 9.07
C PRO A 51 4.84 15.83 8.64
N LEU A 52 4.66 14.96 7.64
CA LEU A 52 5.74 14.18 7.05
C LEU A 52 6.09 14.64 5.63
N GLU A 53 5.46 15.72 5.16
CA GLU A 53 5.69 16.34 3.85
C GLU A 53 7.19 16.50 3.56
N GLY A 54 7.62 16.06 2.37
CA GLY A 54 9.02 16.13 1.93
C GLY A 54 10.00 15.17 2.62
N LYS A 55 9.56 14.39 3.61
CA LYS A 55 10.40 13.36 4.25
C LYS A 55 10.37 12.06 3.44
N ALA A 56 11.51 11.40 3.30
CA ALA A 56 11.62 10.07 2.71
C ALA A 56 11.41 8.92 3.73
N GLU A 57 11.47 9.24 5.02
CA GLU A 57 11.26 8.31 6.13
C GLU A 57 10.56 8.97 7.33
N ALA A 58 9.95 8.14 8.18
CA ALA A 58 9.36 8.53 9.45
C ALA A 58 9.70 7.52 10.55
N PHE A 59 9.75 8.00 11.79
CA PHE A 59 10.05 7.21 12.99
C PHE A 59 11.34 6.38 12.86
N LYS A 60 12.46 7.05 12.53
CA LYS A 60 13.79 6.44 12.38
C LYS A 60 13.83 5.30 11.36
N GLY A 61 13.09 5.45 10.26
CA GLY A 61 13.03 4.45 9.19
C GLY A 61 12.02 3.31 9.40
N ARG A 62 11.19 3.36 10.45
CA ARG A 62 10.09 2.38 10.62
C ARG A 62 9.10 2.44 9.46
N PHE A 63 8.85 3.64 8.93
CA PHE A 63 8.26 3.84 7.62
C PHE A 63 9.30 4.51 6.71
N LYS A 64 9.54 3.99 5.52
CA LYS A 64 10.50 4.57 4.55
C LYS A 64 10.16 4.20 3.12
N PHE A 65 10.53 5.02 2.15
CA PHE A 65 10.45 4.62 0.74
C PHE A 65 11.68 3.82 0.31
N ASN A 66 11.47 2.72 -0.40
CA ASN A 66 12.54 1.98 -1.08
C ASN A 66 12.87 2.64 -2.43
N LYS A 67 13.90 2.13 -3.11
CA LYS A 67 14.38 2.69 -4.39
C LYS A 67 13.38 2.53 -5.54
N ASP A 68 12.44 1.59 -5.42
CA ASP A 68 11.41 1.30 -6.41
C ASP A 68 10.12 2.11 -6.14
N GLY A 69 10.14 2.97 -5.12
CA GLY A 69 9.02 3.82 -4.70
C GLY A 69 7.93 3.13 -3.89
N GLY A 70 8.20 1.93 -3.37
CA GLY A 70 7.35 1.27 -2.38
C GLY A 70 7.54 1.88 -0.98
N LEU A 71 6.44 2.10 -0.27
CA LEU A 71 6.46 2.38 1.16
C LEU A 71 6.74 1.09 1.93
N VAL A 72 7.81 1.05 2.70
CA VAL A 72 8.24 -0.07 3.53
C VAL A 72 7.90 0.19 4.99
N ILE A 73 7.30 -0.82 5.63
CA ILE A 73 7.23 -0.96 7.08
C ILE A 73 8.37 -1.88 7.53
N ASP A 74 9.38 -1.30 8.20
CA ASP A 74 10.61 -2.01 8.55
C ASP A 74 10.54 -2.60 9.97
N PRO A 75 10.53 -3.95 10.13
CA PRO A 75 10.49 -4.60 11.43
C PRO A 75 11.79 -4.46 12.23
N ALA A 76 12.91 -4.09 11.60
CA ALA A 76 14.19 -3.89 12.30
C ALA A 76 14.15 -2.67 13.24
N VAL A 77 13.33 -1.67 12.90
CA VAL A 77 13.07 -0.51 13.76
C VAL A 77 11.89 -0.84 14.66
N LYS A 78 12.08 -0.89 15.98
CA LYS A 78 11.00 -1.22 16.91
C LYS A 78 10.07 -0.02 17.14
N GLY A 79 8.79 -0.30 17.38
CA GLY A 79 7.80 0.69 17.81
C GLY A 79 6.43 0.44 17.20
N ASP A 80 5.40 0.71 18.00
CA ASP A 80 4.01 0.77 17.52
C ASP A 80 3.71 2.23 17.16
N VAL A 81 3.81 2.51 15.86
CA VAL A 81 3.66 3.86 15.31
C VAL A 81 2.75 3.84 14.11
N ARG A 82 2.14 4.99 13.85
CA ARG A 82 1.11 5.14 12.83
C ARG A 82 1.36 6.38 11.99
N ILE A 83 1.07 6.26 10.71
CA ILE A 83 0.96 7.39 9.80
C ILE A 83 -0.46 7.45 9.25
N GLU A 84 -0.92 8.66 8.95
CA GLU A 84 -2.22 8.89 8.35
C GLU A 84 -2.10 9.90 7.22
N THR A 85 -3.00 9.77 6.25
CA THR A 85 -3.21 10.79 5.23
C THR A 85 -3.64 12.12 5.87
N VAL A 86 -3.26 13.24 5.25
CA VAL A 86 -3.80 14.56 5.59
C VAL A 86 -5.23 14.70 5.06
N GLN A 87 -5.48 14.13 3.88
CA GLN A 87 -6.81 14.07 3.28
C GLN A 87 -7.76 13.17 4.10
N GLU A 88 -8.98 13.67 4.33
CA GLU A 88 -10.09 12.84 4.81
C GLU A 88 -10.90 12.30 3.63
N PHE A 89 -11.45 11.10 3.82
CA PHE A 89 -12.29 10.38 2.87
C PHE A 89 -13.66 10.17 3.47
N THR A 90 -14.68 10.09 2.62
CA THR A 90 -16.08 9.93 3.03
C THR A 90 -16.54 8.48 2.83
N LYS A 91 -17.82 8.24 3.08
CA LYS A 91 -18.49 6.95 2.83
C LYS A 91 -18.66 6.60 1.35
N GLU A 92 -18.23 7.45 0.42
CA GLU A 92 -18.23 7.20 -1.02
C GLU A 92 -16.81 7.33 -1.55
N THR A 93 -16.01 6.30 -1.35
CA THR A 93 -14.58 6.28 -1.67
C THR A 93 -14.14 4.87 -2.02
N VAL A 94 -13.30 4.76 -3.05
CA VAL A 94 -12.58 3.53 -3.39
C VAL A 94 -11.09 3.77 -3.15
N ILE A 95 -10.45 2.94 -2.34
CA ILE A 95 -9.01 2.95 -2.09
C ILE A 95 -8.45 1.63 -2.60
N ARG A 96 -7.33 1.71 -3.29
CA ARG A 96 -6.67 0.52 -3.82
C ARG A 96 -5.17 0.63 -3.64
N PHE A 97 -4.51 -0.50 -3.39
CA PHE A 97 -3.04 -0.60 -3.35
C PHE A 97 -2.58 -2.04 -3.53
N ASP A 98 -1.31 -2.21 -3.88
CA ASP A 98 -0.65 -3.51 -3.80
C ASP A 98 0.18 -3.55 -2.51
N PHE A 99 0.21 -4.71 -1.84
CA PHE A 99 1.05 -4.93 -0.67
C PHE A 99 1.81 -6.26 -0.72
N LEU A 100 3.01 -6.25 -0.16
CA LEU A 100 3.92 -7.39 -0.09
C LEU A 100 4.19 -7.70 1.39
N PRO A 101 3.45 -8.63 2.01
CA PRO A 101 3.68 -8.99 3.40
C PRO A 101 4.86 -9.94 3.52
N GLY A 102 5.78 -9.64 4.43
CA GLY A 102 6.88 -10.53 4.78
C GLY A 102 6.58 -11.44 5.97
N ALA A 103 7.62 -12.12 6.47
CA ALA A 103 7.50 -13.01 7.61
C ALA A 103 6.99 -12.27 8.86
N GLY A 104 6.00 -12.87 9.54
CA GLY A 104 5.42 -12.31 10.76
C GLY A 104 4.59 -11.03 10.56
N CYS A 105 4.20 -10.70 9.33
CA CYS A 105 3.35 -9.54 9.05
C CYS A 105 2.04 -9.61 9.85
N ASN A 106 1.83 -8.61 10.69
CA ASN A 106 0.59 -8.35 11.40
C ASN A 106 0.56 -6.84 11.67
N ASN A 107 0.12 -6.11 10.67
CA ASN A 107 0.02 -4.64 10.66
C ASN A 107 -1.44 -4.25 10.50
N ASP A 108 -1.82 -3.04 10.89
CA ASP A 108 -3.21 -2.61 10.77
C ASP A 108 -3.39 -1.50 9.71
N LEU A 109 -4.56 -1.52 9.10
CA LEU A 109 -5.12 -0.40 8.35
C LEU A 109 -6.34 0.15 9.09
N PHE A 110 -6.48 1.46 9.18
CA PHE A 110 -7.69 2.10 9.72
C PHE A 110 -8.40 2.91 8.64
N PHE A 111 -9.72 2.73 8.56
CA PHE A 111 -10.57 3.46 7.63
C PHE A 111 -12.02 3.52 8.12
N LEU A 112 -12.63 4.71 8.09
CA LEU A 112 -14.00 5.01 8.52
C LEU A 112 -14.37 4.44 9.91
N GLY A 113 -13.39 4.37 10.82
CA GLY A 113 -13.54 3.84 12.18
C GLY A 113 -13.43 2.31 12.28
N SER A 114 -13.12 1.63 11.18
CA SER A 114 -12.77 0.21 11.17
C SER A 114 -11.26 0.02 11.26
N LYS A 115 -10.83 -1.01 12.01
CA LYS A 115 -9.46 -1.53 12.07
C LYS A 115 -9.42 -2.82 11.26
N PHE A 116 -8.57 -2.92 10.24
CA PHE A 116 -8.37 -4.09 9.40
C PHE A 116 -6.95 -4.63 9.59
N ASP A 117 -6.86 -5.87 10.06
CA ASP A 117 -5.60 -6.51 10.41
C ASP A 117 -5.06 -7.20 9.15
N ILE A 118 -3.96 -6.69 8.61
CA ILE A 118 -3.23 -7.32 7.50
C ILE A 118 -2.33 -8.39 8.12
N ASN A 119 -2.95 -9.55 8.38
CA ASN A 119 -2.31 -10.71 8.98
C ASN A 119 -2.52 -11.96 8.08
N PRO A 120 -1.50 -12.40 7.34
CA PRO A 120 -1.59 -13.57 6.45
C PRO A 120 -1.98 -14.88 7.17
N THR A 121 -1.81 -14.99 8.49
CA THR A 121 -2.24 -16.18 9.25
C THR A 121 -3.77 -16.26 9.39
N GLN A 122 -4.46 -15.13 9.26
CA GLN A 122 -5.92 -15.02 9.34
C GLN A 122 -6.55 -14.80 7.95
N LEU A 123 -5.80 -14.26 7.00
CA LEU A 123 -6.23 -13.94 5.64
C LEU A 123 -5.71 -14.98 4.64
N LYS A 124 -6.46 -16.07 4.45
CA LYS A 124 -6.03 -17.22 3.62
C LYS A 124 -5.75 -16.90 2.16
N MET A 125 -6.37 -15.84 1.63
CA MET A 125 -6.16 -15.35 0.26
C MET A 125 -4.87 -14.55 0.09
N VAL A 126 -4.19 -14.20 1.19
CA VAL A 126 -2.93 -13.45 1.17
C VAL A 126 -1.76 -14.41 0.98
N LYS A 127 -0.88 -14.07 0.06
CA LYS A 127 0.35 -14.80 -0.21
C LYS A 127 1.54 -14.05 0.37
N VAL A 128 2.21 -14.64 1.36
CA VAL A 128 3.42 -14.09 1.97
C VAL A 128 4.57 -14.12 0.96
N GLY A 129 5.30 -13.00 0.85
CA GLY A 129 6.41 -12.87 -0.12
C GLY A 129 5.97 -12.62 -1.56
N GLU A 130 4.67 -12.45 -1.82
CA GLU A 130 4.12 -12.05 -3.12
C GLU A 130 3.34 -10.73 -3.03
N TRP A 131 3.24 -10.01 -4.15
CA TRP A 131 2.36 -8.84 -4.23
C TRP A 131 0.89 -9.27 -4.22
N ASN A 132 0.12 -8.69 -3.33
CA ASN A 132 -1.33 -8.89 -3.18
C ASN A 132 -2.06 -7.58 -3.46
N ALA A 133 -3.20 -7.64 -4.15
CA ALA A 133 -4.01 -6.46 -4.44
C ALA A 133 -5.06 -6.25 -3.35
N MET A 134 -5.09 -5.07 -2.73
CA MET A 134 -6.15 -4.62 -1.84
C MET A 134 -7.11 -3.68 -2.58
N ASP A 135 -8.40 -3.95 -2.45
CA ASP A 135 -9.51 -3.11 -2.91
C ASP A 135 -10.44 -2.81 -1.74
N ILE A 136 -10.51 -1.55 -1.33
CA ILE A 136 -11.40 -1.06 -0.27
C ILE A 136 -12.46 -0.18 -0.90
N THR A 137 -13.72 -0.59 -0.79
CA THR A 137 -14.85 0.19 -1.28
C THR A 137 -15.74 0.59 -0.12
N ALA A 138 -15.81 1.89 0.15
CA ALA A 138 -16.85 2.48 0.97
C ALA A 138 -17.96 2.99 0.05
N SER A 139 -19.18 2.47 0.24
CA SER A 139 -20.39 2.96 -0.41
C SER A 139 -21.63 2.57 0.40
N GLY A 140 -22.64 3.44 0.45
CA GLY A 140 -23.91 3.14 1.12
C GLY A 140 -23.76 2.85 2.62
N GLY A 141 -22.71 3.40 3.25
CA GLY A 141 -22.40 3.18 4.67
C GLY A 141 -21.74 1.83 4.99
N THR A 142 -21.36 1.04 3.99
CA THR A 142 -20.59 -0.19 4.16
C THR A 142 -19.19 -0.02 3.60
N THR A 143 -18.18 -0.50 4.32
CA THR A 143 -16.80 -0.61 3.84
C THR A 143 -16.51 -2.07 3.57
N THR A 144 -16.19 -2.43 2.32
CA THR A 144 -15.80 -3.79 1.94
C THR A 144 -14.31 -3.82 1.60
N PHE A 145 -13.61 -4.77 2.21
CA PHE A 145 -12.19 -5.05 1.98
C PHE A 145 -12.09 -6.33 1.16
N LYS A 146 -11.54 -6.21 -0.05
CA LYS A 146 -11.21 -7.33 -0.92
C LYS A 146 -9.70 -7.45 -1.05
N ILE A 147 -9.22 -8.69 -1.05
CA ILE A 147 -7.82 -9.02 -1.30
C ILE A 147 -7.79 -10.02 -2.44
N ASN A 148 -7.00 -9.73 -3.49
CA ASN A 148 -6.87 -10.57 -4.68
C ASN A 148 -8.25 -10.91 -5.31
N GLY A 149 -9.19 -9.95 -5.27
CA GLY A 149 -10.55 -10.10 -5.78
C GLY A 149 -11.53 -10.80 -4.84
N GLU A 150 -11.07 -11.45 -3.78
CA GLU A 150 -11.90 -12.14 -2.78
C GLU A 150 -12.28 -11.19 -1.63
N THR A 151 -13.55 -11.21 -1.20
CA THR A 151 -13.98 -10.44 -0.02
C THR A 151 -13.39 -11.02 1.25
N ALA A 152 -12.45 -10.29 1.85
CA ALA A 152 -11.88 -10.64 3.15
C ALA A 152 -12.82 -10.25 4.30
N ARG A 153 -13.45 -9.07 4.22
CA ARG A 153 -14.37 -8.56 5.26
C ARG A 153 -15.26 -7.44 4.75
N SER A 154 -16.43 -7.26 5.36
CA SER A 154 -17.25 -6.06 5.23
C SER A 154 -17.65 -5.53 6.61
N ASP A 155 -17.54 -4.22 6.80
CA ASP A 155 -17.84 -3.52 8.05
C ASP A 155 -18.85 -2.38 7.81
N LYS A 156 -19.69 -2.07 8.79
CA LYS A 156 -20.45 -0.82 8.78
C LYS A 156 -19.49 0.35 9.07
N ALA A 157 -19.58 1.42 8.27
CA ALA A 157 -18.82 2.63 8.51
C ALA A 157 -19.27 3.30 9.82
N LYS A 158 -18.34 3.48 10.75
CA LYS A 158 -18.62 3.99 12.10
C LYS A 158 -18.54 5.52 12.19
N THR A 159 -17.92 6.14 11.18
CA THR A 159 -17.77 7.60 11.08
C THR A 159 -18.20 8.08 9.70
N ALA A 160 -18.56 9.36 9.58
CA ALA A 160 -18.95 9.97 8.31
C ALA A 160 -17.75 10.20 7.37
N LYS A 161 -16.59 10.47 7.97
CA LYS A 161 -15.31 10.68 7.30
C LYS A 161 -14.16 10.25 8.20
N SER A 162 -13.04 9.87 7.60
CA SER A 162 -11.78 9.63 8.30
C SER A 162 -10.59 9.80 7.36
N THR A 163 -9.40 9.89 7.91
CA THR A 163 -8.16 9.63 7.18
C THR A 163 -8.05 8.13 6.85
N LEU A 164 -7.17 7.79 5.90
CA LEU A 164 -6.59 6.46 5.78
C LEU A 164 -5.35 6.39 6.67
N GLU A 165 -5.25 5.37 7.52
CA GLU A 165 -4.11 5.18 8.44
C GLU A 165 -3.44 3.82 8.25
N PHE A 166 -2.11 3.78 8.33
CA PHE A 166 -1.33 2.56 8.47
C PHE A 166 -0.67 2.51 9.85
N ARG A 167 -0.75 1.37 10.52
CA ARG A 167 -0.03 1.06 11.76
C ARG A 167 1.06 0.04 11.48
N ALA A 168 2.27 0.38 11.88
CA ALA A 168 3.39 -0.53 11.90
C ALA A 168 3.44 -1.24 13.25
N GLU A 169 2.77 -2.38 13.37
CA GLU A 169 2.72 -3.16 14.60
C GLU A 169 3.77 -4.28 14.58
N PHE A 170 3.62 -5.28 13.69
CA PHE A 170 4.55 -6.41 13.59
C PHE A 170 4.87 -6.84 12.15
N GLY A 171 6.09 -7.34 11.96
CA GLY A 171 6.57 -7.90 10.70
C GLY A 171 6.75 -6.85 9.58
N SER A 172 7.39 -7.26 8.49
CA SER A 172 7.57 -6.40 7.34
C SER A 172 6.35 -6.38 6.43
N MET A 173 6.13 -5.23 5.81
CA MET A 173 5.18 -5.09 4.72
C MET A 173 5.67 -3.98 3.79
N GLU A 174 5.54 -4.17 2.49
CA GLU A 174 5.68 -3.08 1.52
C GLU A 174 4.31 -2.74 0.93
N VAL A 175 4.12 -1.48 0.56
CA VAL A 175 2.91 -0.95 -0.07
C VAL A 175 3.31 -0.13 -1.28
N ARG A 176 2.64 -0.35 -2.42
CA ARG A 176 2.84 0.46 -3.64
C ARG A 176 1.52 0.72 -4.34
N ARG A 177 1.56 1.63 -5.32
CA ARG A 177 0.41 1.98 -6.16
C ARG A 177 -0.83 2.29 -5.31
N LEU A 178 -0.64 2.97 -4.18
CA LEU A 178 -1.72 3.38 -3.30
C LEU A 178 -2.40 4.61 -3.90
N ARG A 179 -3.68 4.48 -4.20
CA ARG A 179 -4.50 5.51 -4.82
C ARG A 179 -5.92 5.46 -4.30
N ALA A 180 -6.60 6.58 -4.42
CA ALA A 180 -8.01 6.69 -4.07
C ALA A 180 -8.82 7.42 -5.13
N LYS A 181 -10.07 7.01 -5.29
CA LYS A 181 -11.11 7.72 -6.03
C LYS A 181 -12.17 8.16 -5.02
N THR A 182 -12.42 9.46 -4.95
CA THR A 182 -13.41 10.07 -4.06
C THR A 182 -14.60 10.57 -4.86
N GLY A 183 -15.82 10.28 -4.41
CA GLY A 183 -17.03 10.70 -5.10
C GLY A 183 -17.35 9.84 -6.33
N GLY A 184 -18.57 9.29 -6.33
CA GLY A 184 -19.31 8.99 -7.54
C GLY A 184 -20.13 10.20 -7.95
#